data_AF-A0A067M5G5-F1
#
_entry.id   AF-A0A067M5G5-F1
#
_cell.length_a   1.000
_cell.length_b   1.000
_cell.length_c   1.000
_cell.angle_alpha   90.00
_cell.angle_beta   90.00
_cell.angle_gamma   90.00
#
_symmetry.space_group_name_H-M   'P 1'
#
loop_
_entity.id
_entity.type
_entity.pdbx_description
1 polymer ?
#
loop_
_entity_poly.entity_id
_entity_poly.type
_entity_poly.pdbx_seq_one_letter_code
_entity_poly.pdbx_strand_id
1 'polypeptide(L)' 'LVYLHEHGVIHRDIKPDNILLTSAGHIKIADFGLACVLSRPTSRAYLACGTPDFVDPDIVLPEGYGCEIDIYSLG' A
#
# COMPACT_ATOMS: atom_id res chain seq x y z
N LEU A 1 6.82 0.67 -5.69
CA LEU A 1 5.61 -0.19 -5.63
C LEU A 1 5.79 -1.50 -6.37
N VAL A 2 6.17 -1.51 -7.64
CA VAL A 2 6.45 -2.75 -8.42
C VAL A 2 7.21 -3.81 -7.61
N TYR A 3 8.36 -3.45 -7.04
CA TYR A 3 9.15 -4.36 -6.20
C TYR A 3 8.35 -4.95 -5.01
N LEU A 4 7.56 -4.15 -4.30
CA LEU A 4 6.75 -4.64 -3.18
C LEU A 4 5.67 -5.60 -3.68
N HIS A 5 4.97 -5.22 -4.75
CA HIS A 5 3.85 -5.97 -5.30
C HIS A 5 4.30 -7.30 -5.92
N GLU A 6 5.47 -7.37 -6.55
CA GLU A 6 6.09 -8.61 -7.02
C GLU A 6 6.39 -9.60 -5.88
N HIS A 7 6.62 -9.10 -4.67
CA HIS A 7 6.81 -9.90 -3.46
C HIS A 7 5.52 -10.08 -2.64
N GLY A 8 4.37 -9.71 -3.19
CA GLY A 8 3.06 -9.81 -2.54
C GLY A 8 2.89 -8.87 -1.34
N VAL A 9 3.75 -7.86 -1.19
CA VAL A 9 3.68 -6.88 -0.11
C VAL A 9 2.76 -5.72 -0.51
N ILE A 10 1.70 -5.49 0.26
CA ILE A 10 0.84 -4.31 0.15
C ILE A 10 1.25 -3.32 1.24
N HIS A 11 1.49 -2.06 0.90
CA HIS A 11 1.90 -1.04 1.86
C HIS A 11 0.73 -0.55 2.72
N ARG A 12 -0.43 -0.29 2.10
CA ARG A 12 -1.70 0.13 2.73
C ARG A 12 -1.70 1.52 3.38
N ASP A 13 -0.65 2.33 3.16
CA ASP A 13 -0.55 3.70 3.69
C ASP A 13 0.40 4.56 2.83
N ILE A 14 0.26 4.48 1.50
CA ILE A 14 0.99 5.35 0.58
C ILE A 14 0.39 6.76 0.69
N LYS A 15 1.23 7.73 1.07
CA LYS A 15 0.89 9.15 1.22
C LYS A 15 2.17 9.99 1.27
N PRO A 16 2.13 11.31 1.01
CA PRO A 16 3.32 12.16 1.01
C PRO A 16 4.18 12.06 2.29
N ASP A 17 3.57 11.94 3.47
CA ASP A 17 4.26 11.79 4.76
C ASP A 17 5.18 10.55 4.82
N ASN A 18 4.85 9.52 4.03
CA ASN A 18 5.57 8.24 3.98
C ASN A 18 6.53 8.15 2.78
N ILE A 19 6.73 9.25 2.04
CA ILE A 19 7.68 9.35 0.93
C ILE A 19 8.86 10.24 1.37
N LEU A 20 9.99 9.60 1.65
CA LEU A 20 11.18 10.28 2.17
C LEU A 20 12.16 10.64 1.05
N LEU A 21 12.80 11.81 1.18
CA LEU A 21 13.87 12.26 0.31
C LEU A 21 15.21 12.19 1.05
N THR A 22 16.16 11.47 0.47
CA THR A 22 17.55 11.45 0.98
C THR A 22 18.32 12.70 0.56
N SER A 23 19.42 13.01 1.24
CA SER A 23 20.32 14.13 0.88
C SER A 23 20.93 14.00 -0.52
N ALA A 24 21.00 12.78 -1.07
CA ALA A 24 21.45 12.52 -2.44
C ALA A 24 20.34 12.69 -3.49
N GLY A 25 19.12 13.07 -3.08
CA GLY A 25 17.99 13.26 -4.00
C GLY A 25 17.21 11.98 -4.33
N HIS A 26 17.53 10.84 -3.71
CA HIS A 26 16.76 9.60 -3.90
C HIS A 26 15.48 9.60 -3.06
N ILE A 27 14.39 9.14 -3.65
CA ILE A 27 13.09 8.92 -3.01
C ILE A 27 13.04 7.50 -2.42
N LYS A 28 12.50 7.36 -1.21
CA LYS A 28 12.30 6.09 -0.52
C LYS A 28 10.90 6.03 0.10
N ILE A 29 10.26 4.86 0.03
CA ILE A 29 9.01 4.58 0.73
C ILE A 29 9.34 4.22 2.19
N ALA A 30 8.57 4.72 3.15
CA ALA A 30 8.75 4.51 4.57
C ALA A 30 7.42 4.15 5.27
N ASP A 31 7.52 3.75 6.53
CA ASP A 31 6.41 3.35 7.41
C ASP A 31 5.58 2.15 6.92
N PHE A 32 6.14 0.95 7.11
CA PHE A 32 5.48 -0.33 6.83
C PHE A 32 4.63 -0.82 8.02
N GLY A 33 4.26 0.04 8.97
CA GLY A 33 3.50 -0.36 10.16
C GLY A 33 2.13 -0.95 9.83
N LEU A 34 1.54 -0.53 8.71
CA LEU A 34 0.30 -1.08 8.16
C LEU A 34 0.53 -2.07 7.02
N ALA A 35 1.76 -2.43 6.64
CA ALA A 35 1.96 -3.33 5.51
C ALA A 35 1.45 -4.75 5.80
N CYS A 36 1.10 -5.50 4.76
CA CYS A 36 0.82 -6.93 4.86
C CYS A 36 1.39 -7.71 3.67
N VAL A 37 1.53 -9.02 3.83
CA VAL A 37 2.05 -9.93 2.79
C VAL A 37 0.95 -10.90 2.38
N LEU A 38 0.62 -10.90 1.09
CA LEU A 38 -0.28 -11.87 0.50
C LEU A 38 0.44 -13.21 0.31
N SER A 39 -0.19 -14.30 0.73
CA SER A 39 0.35 -15.65 0.62
C SER A 39 0.43 -16.17 -0.82
N ARG A 40 -0.43 -15.65 -1.71
CA ARG A 40 -0.53 -15.99 -3.14
C ARG A 40 -0.96 -14.74 -3.92
N PRO A 41 -0.67 -14.66 -5.23
CA PRO A 41 -1.12 -13.54 -6.06
C PRO A 41 -2.64 -13.34 -6.09
N THR A 42 -3.41 -14.42 -5.88
CA THR A 42 -4.88 -14.39 -5.85
C THR A 42 -5.45 -14.16 -4.44
N SER A 43 -4.61 -14.09 -3.41
CA SER A 43 -5.05 -13.81 -2.04
C SER A 43 -5.51 -12.36 -1.93
N ARG A 44 -6.49 -12.11 -1.05
CA ARG A 44 -7.00 -10.77 -0.75
C ARG A 44 -6.80 -10.46 0.73
N ALA A 45 -6.59 -9.19 1.04
CA ALA A 45 -6.67 -8.67 2.40
C ALA A 45 -8.08 -8.09 2.65
N TYR A 46 -8.51 -8.12 3.91
CA TYR A 46 -9.88 -7.74 4.32
C TYR A 46 -9.91 -6.74 5.47
N LEU A 47 -8.78 -6.52 6.14
CA LEU A 47 -8.71 -5.54 7.22
C LEU A 47 -8.67 -4.14 6.63
N ALA A 48 -9.72 -3.33 6.85
CA ALA A 48 -9.70 -1.93 6.47
C ALA A 48 -8.70 -1.14 7.34
N CYS A 49 -7.72 -0.51 6.70
CA CYS A 49 -6.72 0.34 7.35
C CYS A 49 -6.11 1.32 6.33
N GLY A 50 -5.49 2.39 6.83
CA GLY A 50 -4.86 3.42 6.01
C GLY A 50 -5.31 4.81 6.46
N THR A 51 -4.77 5.84 5.80
CA THR A 51 -5.14 7.23 6.07
C THR A 51 -6.39 7.61 5.28
N PRO A 52 -7.47 8.11 5.92
CA PRO A 52 -8.77 8.33 5.26
C PRO A 52 -8.75 9.15 3.97
N ASP A 53 -7.86 10.15 3.87
CA ASP A 53 -7.78 11.01 2.68
C ASP A 53 -7.07 10.36 1.48
N PHE A 54 -6.34 9.27 1.69
CA PHE A 54 -5.51 8.60 0.68
C PHE A 54 -5.93 7.15 0.40
N VAL A 55 -6.78 6.57 1.26
CA VAL A 55 -7.16 5.17 1.16
C VAL A 55 -8.12 4.95 -0.02
N ASP A 56 -7.94 3.83 -0.71
CA ASP A 56 -8.92 3.35 -1.69
C ASP A 56 -10.27 3.08 -1.01
N PRO A 57 -11.38 3.70 -1.46
CA PRO A 57 -12.70 3.47 -0.87
C PRO A 57 -13.14 2.01 -0.98
N ASP A 58 -12.61 1.24 -1.93
CA ASP A 58 -12.98 -0.16 -2.14
C ASP A 58 -12.41 -1.08 -1.05
N ILE A 59 -11.58 -0.57 -0.14
CA ILE A 59 -10.99 -1.33 0.98
C ILE A 59 -12.04 -1.95 1.93
N VAL A 60 -13.26 -1.38 1.95
CA VAL A 60 -14.37 -1.84 2.80
C VAL A 60 -15.27 -2.87 2.11
N LEU A 61 -15.01 -3.18 0.84
CA LEU A 61 -15.83 -4.10 0.06
C LEU A 61 -15.63 -5.56 0.50
N PRO A 62 -16.70 -6.39 0.46
CA PRO A 62 -16.65 -7.78 0.92
C PRO A 62 -15.75 -8.68 0.06
N GLU A 63 -15.43 -8.28 -1.17
CA GLU A 63 -14.52 -8.98 -2.08
C GLU A 63 -13.06 -8.94 -1.59
N GLY A 64 -12.74 -8.01 -0.69
CA GLY A 64 -11.38 -7.73 -0.26
C GLY A 64 -10.54 -7.09 -1.36
N TYR A 65 -9.31 -6.76 -1.01
CA TYR A 65 -8.43 -5.95 -1.86
C TYR A 65 -7.05 -6.60 -2.02
N GLY A 66 -6.35 -6.22 -3.10
CA GLY A 66 -4.98 -6.63 -3.38
C GLY A 66 -4.02 -5.45 -3.41
N CYS A 67 -2.92 -5.61 -4.14
CA CYS A 67 -1.89 -4.59 -4.32
C CYS A 67 -2.41 -3.31 -5.00
N GLU A 68 -3.54 -3.38 -5.70
CA GLU A 68 -4.13 -2.25 -6.44
C GLU A 68 -4.46 -1.03 -5.57
N ILE A 69 -4.72 -1.21 -4.27
CA ILE A 69 -5.04 -0.08 -3.39
C ILE A 69 -3.87 0.90 -3.22
N ASP A 70 -2.62 0.40 -3.28
CA ASP A 70 -1.43 1.26 -3.23
C ASP A 70 -1.30 2.11 -4.50
N ILE A 71 -1.91 1.66 -5.61
CA ILE A 71 -1.94 2.40 -6.87
C ILE A 71 -2.99 3.50 -6.81
N TYR A 72 -4.14 3.24 -6.20
CA TYR A 72 -5.13 4.29 -5.90
C TYR A 72 -4.51 5.37 -5.01
N SER A 73 -3.90 4.98 -3.90
CA SER A 73 -3.27 5.92 -2.95
C SER A 73 -2.09 6.72 -3.52
N LEU A 74 -1.51 6.29 -4.65
CA LEU A 74 -0.47 7.03 -5.36
C LEU A 74 -1.03 8.20 -6.18
N GLY A 75 -2.29 8.10 -6.64
CA GLY A 75 -2.96 9.09 -7.49
C GLY A 75 -3.46 10.29 -6.71
#